data_AF-A0A2D6MJ68-F1
#
_entry.id   AF-A0A2D6MJ68-F1
#
_cell.length_a   1.000
_cell.length_b   1.000
_cell.length_c   1.000
_cell.angle_alpha   90.00
_cell.angle_beta   90.00
_cell.angle_gamma   90.00
#
_symmetry.space_group_name_H-M   'P 1'
#
loop_
_entity.id
_entity.type
_entity.pdbx_description
1 polymer ?
#
loop_
_entity_poly.entity_id
_entity_poly.type
_entity_poly.pdbx_seq_one_letter_code
_entity_poly.pdbx_strand_id
1 'polypeptide(L)'
;MKMTSKISKVKAIHNQLEVCSMMRSGHHAVLYWLFAQINHPIYFRNDVLCYRDERSLRDRGVVIGGKNISSILKTYIYNVEDIPINNIKSIRKKYKSILEIVPPKKSRSLLIIRDPFNMFSSRYRLFLRINKIREEEGERPLPDSRNTNGNSGVAWIDEGAVELWKMYAKEYLGHTNYLGDDLLKINYNKWFSNISYRKKISQNMNLKFSDKNLNYVPANGHGSSFDVRTMNGRAQKMDVMNRWQRFAENDKFRKIFSDKELIDLSSEIYPKMTKKVIKEMRLLC
;
A
#
# COMPACT_ATOMS: atom_id res chain seq x y z
N MET A 1 26.08 -11.30 2.50
CA MET A 1 24.62 -11.49 2.40
C MET A 1 24.34 -12.55 1.33
N LYS A 2 23.92 -13.77 1.67
CA LYS A 2 23.64 -14.82 0.67
C LYS A 2 22.30 -14.51 -0.01
N MET A 3 22.35 -13.90 -1.19
CA MET A 3 21.20 -13.85 -2.10
C MET A 3 20.70 -15.28 -2.34
N THR A 4 19.39 -15.48 -2.41
CA THR A 4 18.83 -16.77 -2.82
C THR A 4 19.31 -17.11 -4.25
N SER A 5 19.36 -18.40 -4.56
CA SER A 5 19.82 -18.91 -5.87
C SER A 5 19.06 -18.38 -7.08
N LYS A 6 17.88 -17.75 -6.89
CA LYS A 6 17.02 -17.28 -7.98
C LYS A 6 17.44 -15.91 -8.53
N ILE A 7 17.85 -14.97 -7.67
CA ILE A 7 18.23 -13.61 -8.09
C ILE A 7 19.74 -13.43 -8.31
N SER A 8 20.57 -14.33 -7.80
CA SER A 8 22.04 -14.28 -7.98
C SER A 8 22.50 -14.32 -9.44
N LYS A 9 21.64 -14.81 -10.36
CA LYS A 9 21.89 -14.84 -11.80
C LYS A 9 21.50 -13.55 -12.53
N VAL A 10 20.85 -12.59 -11.87
CA VAL A 10 20.41 -11.34 -12.49
C VAL A 10 21.62 -10.43 -12.67
N LYS A 11 21.91 -10.08 -13.93
CA LYS A 11 23.03 -9.21 -14.33
C LYS A 11 22.58 -7.81 -14.70
N ALA A 12 21.30 -7.63 -15.06
CA ALA A 12 20.75 -6.33 -15.44
C ALA A 12 19.26 -6.21 -15.11
N ILE A 13 18.85 -4.99 -14.72
CA ILE A 13 17.45 -4.58 -14.59
C ILE A 13 17.20 -3.39 -15.53
N HIS A 14 16.17 -3.46 -16.38
CA HIS A 14 15.79 -2.32 -17.22
C HIS A 14 14.96 -1.30 -16.44
N ASN A 15 13.84 -1.72 -15.87
CA ASN A 15 12.93 -0.85 -15.15
C ASN A 15 12.76 -1.32 -13.71
N GLN A 16 12.92 -0.41 -12.77
CA GLN A 16 12.59 -0.59 -11.36
C GLN A 16 11.40 0.30 -10.99
N LEU A 17 10.38 -0.28 -10.38
CA LEU A 17 9.28 0.48 -9.77
C LEU A 17 9.34 0.35 -8.26
N GLU A 18 9.54 1.47 -7.57
CA GLU A 18 9.50 1.58 -6.12
C GLU A 18 8.12 2.06 -5.70
N VAL A 19 7.37 1.22 -4.97
CA VAL A 19 6.00 1.52 -4.61
C VAL A 19 5.93 1.87 -3.12
N CYS A 20 5.56 3.11 -2.82
CA CYS A 20 5.25 3.57 -1.47
C CYS A 20 3.74 3.57 -1.27
N SER A 21 3.29 2.88 -0.24
CA SER A 21 1.87 2.87 0.15
C SER A 21 1.71 2.60 1.63
N MET A 22 0.63 3.06 2.23
CA MET A 22 0.26 2.59 3.56
C MET A 22 -0.26 1.16 3.52
N MET A 23 0.12 0.34 4.51
CA MET A 23 -0.27 -1.07 4.60
C MET A 23 -1.78 -1.21 4.66
N ARG A 24 -2.36 -1.88 3.65
CA ARG A 24 -3.74 -2.43 3.53
C ARG A 24 -3.99 -2.94 2.11
N SER A 25 -4.91 -3.89 1.93
CA SER A 25 -5.17 -4.56 0.63
C SER A 25 -5.50 -3.68 -0.60
N GLY A 26 -5.81 -2.39 -0.42
CA GLY A 26 -6.09 -1.50 -1.54
C GLY A 26 -4.91 -1.38 -2.52
N HIS A 27 -3.68 -1.28 -2.01
CA HIS A 27 -2.52 -1.06 -2.86
C HIS A 27 -2.14 -2.32 -3.67
N HIS A 28 -2.24 -3.54 -3.09
CA HIS A 28 -2.01 -4.76 -3.87
C HIS A 28 -3.00 -4.89 -5.04
N ALA A 29 -4.25 -4.44 -4.89
CA ALA A 29 -5.22 -4.46 -5.99
C ALA A 29 -4.75 -3.57 -7.17
N VAL A 30 -4.22 -2.38 -6.87
CA VAL A 30 -3.61 -1.50 -7.88
C VAL A 30 -2.40 -2.18 -8.54
N LEU A 31 -1.53 -2.81 -7.75
CA LEU A 31 -0.33 -3.48 -8.26
C LEU A 31 -0.68 -4.64 -9.18
N TYR A 32 -1.59 -5.53 -8.79
CA TYR A 32 -1.97 -6.66 -9.64
C TYR A 32 -2.77 -6.25 -10.88
N TRP A 33 -3.51 -5.14 -10.82
CA TRP A 33 -4.08 -4.49 -12.00
C TRP A 33 -2.99 -3.96 -12.93
N LEU A 34 -1.94 -3.34 -12.39
CA LEU A 34 -0.80 -2.86 -13.16
C LEU A 34 -0.02 -4.02 -13.81
N PHE A 35 0.22 -5.11 -13.06
CA PHE A 35 0.96 -6.28 -13.54
C PHE A 35 0.32 -6.91 -14.77
N ALA A 36 -1.01 -6.89 -14.86
CA ALA A 36 -1.75 -7.46 -16.00
C ALA A 36 -1.53 -6.72 -17.33
N GLN A 37 -0.98 -5.51 -17.27
CA GLN A 37 -0.73 -4.65 -18.42
C GLN A 37 0.72 -4.76 -18.92
N ILE A 38 1.59 -5.43 -18.16
CA ILE A 38 2.98 -5.67 -18.51
C ILE A 38 3.05 -7.03 -19.23
N ASN A 39 3.51 -7.03 -20.48
CA ASN A 39 3.48 -8.19 -21.38
C ASN A 39 4.72 -9.11 -21.27
N HIS A 40 5.51 -8.96 -20.21
CA HIS A 40 6.68 -9.78 -19.95
C HIS A 40 6.76 -10.12 -18.45
N PRO A 41 7.53 -11.15 -18.06
CA PRO A 41 7.68 -11.49 -16.66
C PRO A 41 8.14 -10.32 -15.80
N ILE A 42 7.52 -10.20 -14.63
CA ILE A 42 7.86 -9.25 -13.57
C ILE A 42 8.44 -10.04 -12.42
N TYR A 43 9.48 -9.51 -11.78
CA TYR A 43 9.88 -9.97 -10.47
C TYR A 43 9.39 -8.97 -9.42
N PHE A 44 8.52 -9.41 -8.52
CA PHE A 44 7.87 -8.57 -7.52
C PHE A 44 8.26 -8.99 -6.10
N ARG A 45 8.68 -8.04 -5.27
CA ARG A 45 8.95 -8.27 -3.85
C ARG A 45 7.99 -7.46 -2.97
N ASN A 46 7.26 -8.16 -2.12
CA ASN A 46 6.26 -7.54 -1.26
C ASN A 46 6.89 -7.01 0.04
N ASP A 47 6.54 -5.79 0.42
CA ASP A 47 6.84 -5.17 1.72
C ASP A 47 8.31 -5.36 2.13
N VAL A 48 9.24 -4.90 1.29
CA VAL A 48 10.64 -5.34 1.33
C VAL A 48 11.40 -4.99 2.61
N LEU A 49 10.88 -4.03 3.38
CA LEU A 49 11.48 -3.55 4.63
C LEU A 49 10.71 -4.00 5.88
N CYS A 50 9.76 -4.92 5.73
CA CYS A 50 8.85 -5.35 6.80
C CYS A 50 9.47 -6.16 7.93
N TYR A 51 10.76 -6.38 7.93
CA TYR A 51 11.40 -7.16 8.96
C TYR A 51 12.77 -6.57 9.27
N ARG A 52 12.98 -6.31 10.55
CA ARG A 52 14.18 -5.63 11.07
C ARG A 52 15.35 -6.60 11.33
N ASP A 53 15.17 -7.90 11.11
CA ASP A 53 16.17 -8.94 11.39
C ASP A 53 16.85 -9.49 10.13
N GLU A 54 18.06 -10.04 10.25
CA GLU A 54 18.78 -10.63 9.12
C GLU A 54 18.11 -11.91 8.55
N ARG A 55 17.23 -12.57 9.33
CA ARG A 55 16.50 -13.78 8.90
C ARG A 55 15.43 -13.49 7.86
N SER A 56 14.98 -12.24 7.78
CA SER A 56 14.04 -11.74 6.79
C SER A 56 14.61 -11.35 5.43
N LEU A 57 15.94 -11.42 5.29
CA LEU A 57 16.66 -11.24 4.03
C LEU A 57 16.47 -12.40 3.04
N ARG A 58 15.66 -13.41 3.38
CA ARG A 58 15.24 -14.43 2.42
C ARG A 58 14.40 -13.73 1.35
N ASP A 59 14.86 -13.84 0.10
CA ASP A 59 14.09 -13.43 -1.07
C ASP A 59 12.72 -14.13 -1.08
N ARG A 60 11.66 -13.37 -0.77
CA ARG A 60 10.25 -13.75 -0.90
C ARG A 60 9.62 -13.23 -2.19
N GLY A 61 10.45 -12.83 -3.14
CA GLY A 61 10.02 -12.34 -4.43
C GLY A 61 9.32 -13.42 -5.24
N VAL A 62 8.33 -12.99 -6.00
CA VAL A 62 7.53 -13.83 -6.87
C VAL A 62 7.72 -13.40 -8.32
N VAL A 63 7.80 -14.38 -9.23
CA VAL A 63 7.75 -14.11 -10.66
C VAL A 63 6.29 -14.08 -11.08
N ILE A 64 5.86 -12.99 -11.68
CA ILE A 64 4.50 -12.78 -12.18
C ILE A 64 4.55 -12.81 -13.71
N GLY A 65 3.65 -13.59 -14.33
CA GLY A 65 3.62 -13.76 -15.79
C GLY A 65 4.73 -14.66 -16.35
N GLY A 66 5.36 -15.51 -15.53
CA GLY A 66 6.39 -16.46 -15.96
C GLY A 66 6.77 -17.46 -14.87
N LYS A 67 7.63 -18.44 -15.21
CA LYS A 67 8.11 -19.47 -14.27
C LYS A 67 9.52 -19.20 -13.73
N ASN A 68 10.35 -18.48 -14.48
CA ASN A 68 11.78 -18.30 -14.20
C ASN A 68 12.22 -16.84 -14.31
N ILE A 69 13.21 -16.47 -13.49
CA ILE A 69 13.94 -15.21 -13.58
C ILE A 69 14.99 -15.32 -14.69
N SER A 70 15.01 -14.37 -15.63
CA SER A 70 16.07 -14.24 -16.65
C SER A 70 17.31 -13.56 -16.06
N SER A 71 18.48 -13.74 -16.67
CA SER A 71 19.67 -12.96 -16.34
C SER A 71 19.47 -11.46 -16.61
N ILE A 72 18.54 -11.10 -17.50
CA ILE A 72 18.11 -9.73 -17.74
C ILE A 72 16.64 -9.60 -17.31
N LEU A 73 16.40 -8.85 -16.24
CA LEU A 73 15.06 -8.50 -15.78
C LEU A 73 14.56 -7.25 -16.48
N LYS A 74 13.48 -7.36 -17.24
CA LYS A 74 12.84 -6.20 -17.89
C LYS A 74 12.17 -5.28 -16.87
N THR A 75 11.47 -5.85 -15.88
CA THR A 75 10.86 -5.09 -14.80
C THR A 75 11.02 -5.79 -13.46
N TYR A 76 11.52 -5.03 -12.50
CA TYR A 76 11.57 -5.34 -11.08
C TYR A 76 10.64 -4.37 -10.35
N ILE A 77 9.80 -4.88 -9.47
CA ILE A 77 8.89 -4.08 -8.66
C ILE A 77 9.08 -4.47 -7.21
N TYR A 78 9.14 -3.48 -6.34
CA TYR A 78 9.00 -3.71 -4.92
C TYR A 78 8.07 -2.69 -4.31
N ASN A 79 7.39 -3.07 -3.24
CA ASN A 79 6.70 -2.12 -2.39
C ASN A 79 7.31 -2.07 -1.00
N VAL A 80 7.17 -0.91 -0.39
CA VAL A 80 7.51 -0.60 0.99
C VAL A 80 6.24 -0.08 1.65
N GLU A 81 5.81 -0.74 2.72
CA GLU A 81 4.57 -0.40 3.39
C GLU A 81 4.85 0.34 4.70
N ASP A 82 4.08 1.39 4.98
CA ASP A 82 4.14 2.13 6.24
C ASP A 82 5.52 2.71 6.60
N ILE A 83 6.29 3.13 5.59
CA ILE A 83 7.58 3.77 5.82
C ILE A 83 7.45 5.31 5.88
N PRO A 84 8.17 5.99 6.80
CA PRO A 84 8.19 7.44 6.87
C PRO A 84 8.97 8.00 5.66
N ILE A 85 8.23 8.50 4.66
CA ILE A 85 8.81 8.93 3.37
C ILE A 85 9.74 10.14 3.48
N ASN A 86 9.65 10.95 4.54
CA ASN A 86 10.63 12.02 4.81
C ASN A 86 12.06 11.48 4.98
N ASN A 87 12.19 10.21 5.38
CA ASN A 87 13.46 9.52 5.58
C ASN A 87 13.82 8.60 4.40
N ILE A 88 13.08 8.63 3.29
CA ILE A 88 13.25 7.68 2.18
C ILE A 88 14.67 7.68 1.59
N LYS A 89 15.34 8.83 1.51
CA LYS A 89 16.73 8.92 1.02
C LYS A 89 17.69 8.15 1.93
N SER A 90 17.53 8.30 3.24
CA SER A 90 18.33 7.57 4.23
C SER A 90 18.02 6.07 4.20
N ILE A 91 16.75 5.71 4.10
CA ILE A 91 16.28 4.32 3.95
C ILE A 91 16.88 3.67 2.70
N ARG A 92 16.80 4.34 1.54
CA ARG A 92 17.41 3.88 0.27
C ARG A 92 18.91 3.65 0.41
N LYS A 93 19.62 4.58 1.05
CA LYS A 93 21.07 4.44 1.30
C LYS A 93 21.37 3.26 2.22
N LYS A 94 20.67 3.15 3.35
CA LYS A 94 20.89 2.12 4.37
C LYS A 94 20.57 0.71 3.85
N TYR A 95 19.49 0.58 3.09
CA TYR A 95 18.97 -0.72 2.64
C TYR A 95 19.20 -0.96 1.15
N LYS A 96 20.17 -0.28 0.53
CA LYS A 96 20.45 -0.37 -0.91
C LYS A 96 20.59 -1.80 -1.40
N SER A 97 21.36 -2.63 -0.71
CA SER A 97 21.59 -4.05 -1.05
C SER A 97 20.34 -4.92 -0.93
N ILE A 98 19.34 -4.47 -0.18
CA ILE A 98 18.04 -5.14 -0.05
C ILE A 98 17.08 -4.62 -1.12
N LEU A 99 17.05 -3.32 -1.36
CA LEU A 99 16.10 -2.71 -2.30
C LEU A 99 16.49 -2.95 -3.76
N GLU A 100 17.79 -2.94 -4.07
CA GLU A 100 18.32 -3.15 -5.42
C GLU A 100 18.96 -4.55 -5.54
N ILE A 101 18.57 -5.31 -6.58
CA ILE A 101 19.25 -6.58 -6.92
C ILE A 101 20.56 -6.26 -7.64
N VAL A 102 20.47 -5.40 -8.65
CA VAL A 102 21.55 -4.74 -9.38
C VAL A 102 21.05 -3.33 -9.74
N PRO A 103 21.94 -2.36 -10.01
CA PRO A 103 21.51 -1.02 -10.43
C PRO A 103 20.58 -1.08 -11.66
N PRO A 104 19.38 -0.48 -11.60
CA PRO A 104 18.46 -0.47 -12.74
C PRO A 104 18.84 0.60 -13.77
N LYS A 105 18.53 0.38 -15.06
CA LYS A 105 18.70 1.40 -16.10
C LYS A 105 17.76 2.59 -15.90
N LYS A 106 16.55 2.33 -15.40
CA LYS A 106 15.52 3.33 -15.07
C LYS A 106 14.85 2.94 -13.76
N SER A 107 14.62 3.92 -12.89
CA SER A 107 13.86 3.75 -11.65
C SER A 107 12.79 4.81 -11.55
N ARG A 108 11.59 4.43 -11.12
CA ARG A 108 10.44 5.31 -10.96
C ARG A 108 9.75 5.05 -9.63
N SER A 109 9.36 6.12 -8.95
CA SER A 109 8.57 6.05 -7.71
C SER A 109 7.08 5.99 -8.03
N LEU A 110 6.33 5.17 -7.29
CA LEU A 110 4.87 5.11 -7.32
C LEU A 110 4.37 5.39 -5.91
N LEU A 111 3.50 6.38 -5.74
CA LEU A 111 2.82 6.68 -4.48
C LEU A 111 1.34 6.32 -4.61
N ILE A 112 0.89 5.32 -3.85
CA ILE A 112 -0.53 4.95 -3.79
C ILE A 112 -1.11 5.48 -2.48
N ILE A 113 -2.08 6.38 -2.59
CA ILE A 113 -2.83 6.93 -1.44
C ILE A 113 -4.31 6.55 -1.52
N ARG A 114 -4.91 6.32 -0.36
CA ARG A 114 -6.33 6.04 -0.18
C ARG A 114 -6.93 7.01 0.84
N ASP A 115 -8.23 7.25 0.75
CA ASP A 115 -8.91 8.08 1.74
C ASP A 115 -8.69 7.54 3.16
N PRO A 116 -8.49 8.42 4.15
CA PRO A 116 -8.11 8.01 5.49
C PRO A 116 -9.24 7.23 6.16
N PHE A 117 -10.50 7.59 5.89
CA PHE A 117 -11.68 6.97 6.51
C PHE A 117 -11.77 5.46 6.23
N ASN A 118 -11.71 5.06 4.96
CA ASN A 118 -11.77 3.66 4.57
C ASN A 118 -10.46 2.91 4.85
N MET A 119 -9.32 3.61 4.82
CA MET A 119 -8.01 3.04 5.15
C MET A 119 -7.96 2.68 6.64
N PHE A 120 -8.23 3.64 7.54
CA PHE A 120 -8.26 3.43 8.98
C PHE A 120 -9.38 2.48 9.39
N SER A 121 -10.57 2.52 8.78
CA SER A 121 -11.61 1.52 9.05
C SER A 121 -11.11 0.11 8.74
N SER A 122 -10.37 -0.05 7.65
CA SER A 122 -9.80 -1.34 7.31
C SER A 122 -8.72 -1.79 8.29
N ARG A 123 -7.92 -0.88 8.85
CA ARG A 123 -6.94 -1.20 9.89
C ARG A 123 -7.60 -1.52 11.22
N TYR A 124 -8.58 -0.72 11.61
CA TYR A 124 -9.32 -0.89 12.84
C TYR A 124 -10.02 -2.25 12.90
N ARG A 125 -10.65 -2.68 11.80
CA ARG A 125 -11.22 -4.03 11.74
C ARG A 125 -10.17 -5.13 11.93
N LEU A 126 -8.98 -4.99 11.34
CA LEU A 126 -7.93 -5.98 11.53
C LEU A 126 -7.48 -6.00 13.00
N PHE A 127 -7.28 -4.82 13.59
CA PHE A 127 -6.94 -4.68 15.00
C PHE A 127 -7.96 -5.37 15.91
N LEU A 128 -9.26 -5.10 15.73
CA LEU A 128 -10.33 -5.76 16.49
C LEU A 128 -10.34 -7.28 16.29
N ARG A 129 -10.12 -7.76 15.07
CA ARG A 129 -10.05 -9.20 14.78
C ARG A 129 -8.87 -9.86 15.48
N ILE A 130 -7.69 -9.24 15.44
CA ILE A 130 -6.49 -9.76 16.11
C ILE A 130 -6.74 -9.84 17.61
N ASN A 131 -7.29 -8.79 18.23
CA ASN A 131 -7.57 -8.79 19.66
C ASN A 131 -8.60 -9.86 20.05
N LYS A 132 -9.64 -10.06 19.23
CA LYS A 132 -10.60 -11.15 19.45
C LYS A 132 -9.92 -12.53 19.48
N ILE A 133 -9.03 -12.81 18.52
CA ILE A 133 -8.30 -14.09 18.48
C ILE A 133 -7.40 -14.24 19.71
N ARG A 134 -6.68 -13.19 20.10
CA ARG A 134 -5.81 -13.18 21.29
C ARG A 134 -6.61 -13.49 22.55
N GLU A 135 -7.77 -12.86 22.72
CA GLU A 135 -8.67 -13.12 23.85
C GLU A 135 -9.15 -14.58 23.87
N GLU A 136 -9.55 -15.12 22.70
CA GLU A 136 -9.94 -16.53 22.56
C GLU A 136 -8.79 -17.50 22.89
N GLU A 137 -7.54 -17.11 22.66
CA GLU A 137 -6.32 -17.87 23.00
C GLU A 137 -5.82 -17.63 24.45
N GLY A 138 -6.54 -16.82 25.24
CA GLY A 138 -6.14 -16.47 26.62
C GLY A 138 -4.98 -15.47 26.71
N GLU A 139 -4.62 -14.84 25.60
CA GLU A 139 -3.61 -13.79 25.53
C GLU A 139 -4.18 -12.40 25.84
N ARG A 140 -3.33 -11.50 26.34
CA ARG A 140 -3.71 -10.09 26.53
C ARG A 140 -3.97 -9.41 25.18
N PRO A 141 -5.03 -8.58 25.05
CA PRO A 141 -5.27 -7.77 23.87
C PRO A 141 -4.07 -6.87 23.54
N LEU A 142 -3.86 -6.59 22.25
CA LEU A 142 -2.89 -5.58 21.84
C LEU A 142 -3.39 -4.20 22.28
N PRO A 143 -2.50 -3.35 22.83
CA PRO A 143 -2.84 -1.97 23.16
C PRO A 143 -3.06 -1.17 21.88
N ASP A 144 -3.86 -0.11 22.00
CA ASP A 144 -4.16 0.81 20.89
C ASP A 144 -2.95 1.65 20.47
N SER A 145 -2.05 1.88 21.41
CA SER A 145 -0.93 2.82 21.33
C SER A 145 0.40 2.11 21.59
N ARG A 146 0.76 1.17 20.71
CA ARG A 146 2.13 0.63 20.58
C ARG A 146 2.33 0.19 19.14
N ASN A 147 3.59 -0.05 18.77
CA ASN A 147 3.99 -0.64 17.49
C ASN A 147 3.41 -2.05 17.27
N THR A 148 2.10 -2.13 17.02
CA THR A 148 1.34 -3.37 16.82
C THR A 148 1.50 -3.91 15.39
N ASN A 149 2.00 -3.09 14.47
CA ASN A 149 2.49 -3.56 13.20
C ASN A 149 3.97 -3.93 13.37
N GLY A 150 4.25 -5.23 13.51
CA GLY A 150 5.62 -5.75 13.57
C GLY A 150 6.46 -5.39 12.34
N ASN A 151 5.82 -5.02 11.22
CA ASN A 151 6.48 -4.73 9.97
C ASN A 151 7.04 -3.30 9.88
N SER A 152 6.27 -2.31 10.32
CA SER A 152 6.64 -0.90 10.18
C SER A 152 7.01 -0.23 11.50
N GLY A 153 6.64 -0.83 12.62
CA GLY A 153 6.76 -0.19 13.92
C GLY A 153 5.88 1.05 14.04
N VAL A 154 4.67 0.98 13.49
CA VAL A 154 3.58 1.95 13.65
C VAL A 154 2.35 1.16 14.12
N ALA A 155 1.49 1.71 14.98
CA ALA A 155 0.27 0.98 15.33
C ALA A 155 -0.71 0.93 14.15
N TRP A 156 -1.77 0.14 14.28
CA TRP A 156 -2.81 0.07 13.26
C TRP A 156 -3.64 1.36 13.17
N ILE A 157 -3.82 2.09 14.28
CA ILE A 157 -4.74 3.24 14.35
C ILE A 157 -4.26 4.34 15.33
N ASP A 158 -2.97 4.39 15.67
CA ASP A 158 -2.44 5.39 16.59
C ASP A 158 -2.08 6.71 15.88
N GLU A 159 -1.60 7.68 16.67
CA GLU A 159 -1.11 8.97 16.19
C GLU A 159 0.02 8.80 15.16
N GLY A 160 0.90 7.81 15.34
CA GLY A 160 1.94 7.50 14.36
C GLY A 160 1.37 7.11 12.99
N ALA A 161 0.27 6.37 12.95
CA ALA A 161 -0.42 6.03 11.70
C ALA A 161 -1.08 7.25 11.05
N VAL A 162 -1.61 8.18 11.85
CA VAL A 162 -2.17 9.47 11.37
C VAL A 162 -1.07 10.33 10.77
N GLU A 163 0.02 10.56 11.50
CA GLU A 163 1.18 11.31 11.01
C GLU A 163 1.72 10.75 9.70
N LEU A 164 1.82 9.42 9.63
CA LEU A 164 2.27 8.75 8.43
C LEU A 164 1.32 8.98 7.24
N TRP A 165 0.01 8.93 7.44
CA TRP A 165 -0.93 9.27 6.37
C TRP A 165 -0.76 10.73 5.92
N LYS A 166 -0.60 11.66 6.86
CA LYS A 166 -0.39 13.09 6.56
C LYS A 166 0.87 13.31 5.73
N MET A 167 1.96 12.59 6.02
CA MET A 167 3.17 12.63 5.20
C MET A 167 2.90 12.19 3.76
N TYR A 168 2.19 11.09 3.55
CA TYR A 168 1.85 10.59 2.21
C TYR A 168 0.93 11.57 1.47
N ALA A 169 0.00 12.21 2.19
CA ALA A 169 -0.87 13.23 1.62
C ALA A 169 -0.10 14.47 1.18
N LYS A 170 0.85 14.97 1.99
CA LYS A 170 1.72 16.10 1.64
C LYS A 170 2.56 15.82 0.39
N GLU A 171 3.14 14.62 0.29
CA GLU A 171 3.88 14.21 -0.91
C GLU A 171 2.96 14.07 -2.14
N TYR A 172 1.76 13.51 -1.94
CA TYR A 172 0.76 13.41 -3.00
C TYR A 172 0.34 14.81 -3.52
N LEU A 173 0.17 15.78 -2.64
CA LEU A 173 -0.18 17.16 -3.01
C LEU A 173 1.02 17.95 -3.59
N GLY A 174 2.24 17.46 -3.37
CA GLY A 174 3.46 18.15 -3.81
C GLY A 174 3.96 19.20 -2.83
N HIS A 175 3.48 19.19 -1.58
CA HIS A 175 4.04 20.00 -0.49
C HIS A 175 5.46 19.55 -0.12
N THR A 176 5.80 18.31 -0.49
CA THR A 176 7.14 17.73 -0.35
C THR A 176 7.54 17.03 -1.65
N ASN A 177 8.85 16.77 -1.81
CA ASN A 177 9.43 16.07 -2.95
C ASN A 177 10.45 15.03 -2.47
N TYR A 178 10.05 14.17 -1.54
CA TYR A 178 10.94 13.15 -0.99
C TYR A 178 11.14 11.98 -1.96
N LEU A 179 10.12 11.61 -2.74
CA LEU A 179 10.15 10.51 -3.69
C LEU A 179 10.75 10.88 -5.05
N GLY A 180 11.03 12.17 -5.27
CA GLY A 180 11.67 12.71 -6.46
C GLY A 180 10.70 13.03 -7.60
N ASP A 181 11.23 13.62 -8.68
CA ASP A 181 10.41 14.19 -9.76
C ASP A 181 9.78 13.12 -10.67
N ASP A 182 10.42 11.96 -10.83
CA ASP A 182 9.81 10.81 -11.53
C ASP A 182 8.91 10.00 -10.59
N LEU A 183 7.82 10.65 -10.18
CA LEU A 183 6.81 10.10 -9.28
C LEU A 183 5.46 9.96 -9.99
N LEU A 184 4.93 8.74 -9.99
CA LEU A 184 3.55 8.48 -10.37
C LEU A 184 2.64 8.44 -9.15
N LYS A 185 1.74 9.42 -9.05
CA LYS A 185 0.78 9.55 -7.95
C LYS A 185 -0.56 8.87 -8.29
N ILE A 186 -0.96 7.89 -7.49
CA ILE A 186 -2.19 7.10 -7.67
C ILE A 186 -3.16 7.37 -6.52
N ASN A 187 -4.30 7.95 -6.87
CA ASN A 187 -5.46 8.06 -5.99
C ASN A 187 -6.30 6.78 -6.09
N TYR A 188 -6.35 6.00 -5.02
CA TYR A 188 -7.07 4.72 -4.99
C TYR A 188 -8.55 4.86 -5.34
N ASN A 189 -9.21 5.91 -4.83
CA ASN A 189 -10.64 6.13 -5.01
C ASN A 189 -10.99 6.40 -6.49
N LYS A 190 -10.17 7.22 -7.16
CA LYS A 190 -10.26 7.45 -8.61
C LYS A 190 -9.89 6.20 -9.41
N TRP A 191 -8.84 5.48 -9.03
CA TRP A 191 -8.47 4.21 -9.68
C TRP A 191 -9.61 3.18 -9.62
N PHE A 192 -10.25 3.05 -8.45
CA PHE A 192 -11.34 2.11 -8.24
C PHE A 192 -12.55 2.46 -9.11
N SER A 193 -12.97 3.73 -9.13
CA SER A 193 -14.26 4.16 -9.70
C SER A 193 -14.21 4.71 -11.12
N ASN A 194 -13.04 5.09 -11.66
CA ASN A 194 -12.95 5.86 -12.89
C ASN A 194 -12.04 5.20 -13.94
N ILE A 195 -12.64 4.64 -14.99
CA ILE A 195 -11.93 4.01 -16.12
C ILE A 195 -11.01 4.99 -16.86
N SER A 196 -11.43 6.24 -17.08
CA SER A 196 -10.60 7.26 -17.73
C SER A 196 -9.36 7.57 -16.90
N TYR A 197 -9.47 7.56 -15.57
CA TYR A 197 -8.31 7.70 -14.68
C TYR A 197 -7.37 6.49 -14.80
N ARG A 198 -7.91 5.27 -14.86
CA ARG A 198 -7.09 4.06 -15.09
C ARG A 198 -6.38 4.09 -16.45
N LYS A 199 -7.05 4.50 -17.52
CA LYS A 199 -6.42 4.71 -18.84
C LYS A 199 -5.26 5.72 -18.78
N LYS A 200 -5.43 6.83 -18.06
CA LYS A 200 -4.38 7.82 -17.83
C LYS A 200 -3.17 7.23 -17.09
N ILE A 201 -3.39 6.35 -16.11
CA ILE A 201 -2.29 5.66 -15.42
C ILE A 201 -1.50 4.81 -16.41
N SER A 202 -2.17 3.99 -17.24
CA SER A 202 -1.50 3.14 -18.23
C SER A 202 -0.71 3.97 -19.25
N GLN A 203 -1.29 5.07 -19.74
CA GLN A 203 -0.62 6.02 -20.65
C GLN A 203 0.65 6.61 -20.01
N ASN A 204 0.56 7.08 -18.77
CA ASN A 204 1.72 7.62 -18.04
C ASN A 204 2.84 6.59 -17.83
N MET A 205 2.52 5.31 -17.83
CA MET A 205 3.48 4.21 -17.71
C MET A 205 3.93 3.66 -19.06
N ASN A 206 3.46 4.23 -20.16
CA ASN A 206 3.66 3.71 -21.52
C ASN A 206 3.25 2.23 -21.65
N LEU A 207 2.13 1.87 -21.02
CA LEU A 207 1.54 0.53 -21.04
C LEU A 207 0.24 0.53 -21.84
N LYS A 208 -0.01 -0.57 -22.55
CA LYS A 208 -1.32 -0.81 -23.17
C LYS A 208 -2.36 -1.00 -22.07
N PHE A 209 -3.38 -0.15 -22.06
CA PHE A 209 -4.45 -0.22 -21.08
C PHE A 209 -5.17 -1.58 -21.10
N SER A 210 -5.40 -2.13 -19.91
CA SER A 210 -6.26 -3.30 -19.70
C SER A 210 -6.78 -3.34 -18.28
N ASP A 211 -8.05 -3.72 -18.11
CA ASP A 211 -8.69 -3.97 -16.81
C ASP A 211 -8.78 -5.47 -16.48
N LYS A 212 -8.02 -6.34 -17.16
CA LYS A 212 -8.05 -7.80 -16.98
C LYS A 212 -7.98 -8.25 -15.51
N ASN A 213 -7.20 -7.57 -14.68
CA ASN A 213 -7.05 -7.86 -13.25
C ASN A 213 -7.72 -6.82 -12.34
N LEU A 214 -8.61 -5.96 -12.85
CA LEU A 214 -9.31 -4.97 -12.00
C LEU A 214 -10.12 -5.64 -10.88
N ASN A 215 -10.67 -6.83 -11.15
CA ASN A 215 -11.47 -7.62 -10.22
C ASN A 215 -10.69 -8.73 -9.50
N TYR A 216 -9.38 -8.83 -9.74
CA TYR A 216 -8.53 -9.83 -9.13
C TYR A 216 -8.22 -9.44 -7.68
N VAL A 217 -8.41 -10.38 -6.75
CA VAL A 217 -8.06 -10.21 -5.34
C VAL A 217 -6.85 -11.09 -5.04
N PRO A 218 -5.64 -10.52 -4.84
CA PRO A 218 -4.45 -11.32 -4.54
C PRO A 218 -4.59 -12.06 -3.21
N ALA A 219 -4.04 -13.28 -3.16
CA ALA A 219 -3.95 -14.08 -1.94
C ALA A 219 -2.99 -13.44 -0.90
N ASN A 220 -1.98 -12.69 -1.38
CA ASN A 220 -1.06 -11.94 -0.55
C ASN A 220 -1.79 -10.76 0.12
N GLY A 221 -1.68 -10.66 1.45
CA GLY A 221 -2.41 -9.69 2.27
C GLY A 221 -3.41 -10.28 3.28
N HIS A 222 -3.28 -11.59 3.59
CA HIS A 222 -3.93 -12.51 4.56
C HIS A 222 -4.93 -11.99 5.64
N GLY A 223 -5.00 -10.70 5.95
CA GLY A 223 -5.87 -10.13 6.99
C GLY A 223 -6.87 -9.06 6.54
N SER A 224 -6.95 -8.70 5.24
CA SER A 224 -7.77 -7.53 4.85
C SER A 224 -9.12 -7.79 4.23
N SER A 225 -9.37 -9.01 3.80
CA SER A 225 -10.57 -9.24 3.02
C SER A 225 -11.75 -9.28 3.98
N PHE A 226 -12.72 -8.42 3.71
CA PHE A 226 -14.05 -8.60 4.22
C PHE A 226 -14.58 -10.00 3.89
N ASP A 227 -14.14 -10.58 2.76
CA ASP A 227 -14.59 -11.88 2.24
C ASP A 227 -13.47 -12.60 1.43
N VAL A 228 -12.41 -13.12 2.09
CA VAL A 228 -11.15 -13.51 1.40
C VAL A 228 -11.32 -14.67 0.42
N ARG A 229 -12.39 -15.45 0.49
CA ARG A 229 -12.55 -16.66 -0.33
C ARG A 229 -13.73 -16.62 -1.30
N THR A 230 -14.72 -15.74 -1.12
CA THR A 230 -15.96 -15.74 -1.92
C THR A 230 -16.02 -14.62 -2.98
N MET A 231 -15.08 -13.66 -2.98
CA MET A 231 -15.17 -12.44 -3.79
C MET A 231 -14.06 -12.25 -4.84
N ASN A 232 -13.19 -13.24 -5.06
CA ASN A 232 -12.25 -13.18 -6.18
C ASN A 232 -13.02 -13.11 -7.51
N GLY A 233 -12.64 -12.18 -8.39
CA GLY A 233 -13.40 -11.88 -9.62
C GLY A 233 -14.58 -10.92 -9.44
N ARG A 234 -14.85 -10.45 -8.20
CA ARG A 234 -15.93 -9.51 -7.87
C ARG A 234 -15.45 -8.29 -7.06
N ALA A 235 -14.17 -7.93 -7.14
CA ALA A 235 -13.60 -6.86 -6.30
C ALA A 235 -14.34 -5.52 -6.44
N GLN A 236 -14.84 -5.18 -7.63
CA GLN A 236 -15.63 -3.96 -7.86
C GLN A 236 -17.02 -3.98 -7.22
N LYS A 237 -17.52 -5.15 -6.80
CA LYS A 237 -18.78 -5.28 -6.04
C LYS A 237 -18.57 -5.15 -4.53
N MET A 238 -17.32 -5.08 -4.07
CA MET A 238 -17.02 -4.90 -2.66
C MET A 238 -17.28 -3.46 -2.26
N ASP A 239 -17.96 -3.26 -1.13
CA ASP A 239 -18.17 -1.94 -0.55
C ASP A 239 -16.89 -1.43 0.15
N VAL A 240 -15.87 -1.14 -0.67
CA VAL A 240 -14.56 -0.67 -0.18
C VAL A 240 -14.54 0.82 0.08
N MET A 241 -15.53 1.55 -0.42
CA MET A 241 -15.62 3.01 -0.37
C MET A 241 -16.49 3.51 0.78
N ASN A 242 -17.27 2.65 1.45
CA ASN A 242 -18.07 3.00 2.62
C ASN A 242 -17.77 2.14 3.86
N ARG A 243 -16.56 1.54 3.93
CA ARG A 243 -16.13 0.73 5.09
C ARG A 243 -16.19 1.48 6.41
N TRP A 244 -15.97 2.79 6.38
CA TRP A 244 -16.01 3.64 7.57
C TRP A 244 -17.40 3.65 8.23
N GLN A 245 -18.49 3.42 7.49
CA GLN A 245 -19.86 3.44 8.04
C GLN A 245 -20.07 2.42 9.16
N ARG A 246 -19.33 1.30 9.14
CA ARG A 246 -19.38 0.26 10.17
C ARG A 246 -18.92 0.74 11.55
N PHE A 247 -18.16 1.82 11.59
CA PHE A 247 -17.57 2.39 12.79
C PHE A 247 -18.01 3.84 12.98
N ALA A 248 -19.04 4.29 12.26
CA ALA A 248 -19.47 5.69 12.29
C ALA A 248 -19.86 6.15 13.69
N GLU A 249 -20.48 5.28 14.49
CA GLU A 249 -20.90 5.53 15.87
C GLU A 249 -19.84 5.12 16.91
N ASN A 250 -18.65 4.65 16.50
CA ASN A 250 -17.62 4.22 17.44
C ASN A 250 -16.71 5.39 17.83
N ASP A 251 -16.81 5.88 19.07
CA ASP A 251 -16.08 7.08 19.53
C ASP A 251 -14.57 6.96 19.39
N LYS A 252 -14.01 5.79 19.68
CA LYS A 252 -12.58 5.53 19.53
C LYS A 252 -12.13 5.64 18.07
N PHE A 253 -12.93 5.14 17.13
CA PHE A 253 -12.67 5.31 15.70
C PHE A 253 -12.83 6.76 15.25
N ARG A 254 -13.87 7.47 15.72
CA ARG A 254 -14.11 8.88 15.44
C ARG A 254 -12.95 9.76 15.90
N LYS A 255 -12.35 9.46 17.05
CA LYS A 255 -11.22 10.21 17.63
C LYS A 255 -9.99 10.29 16.72
N ILE A 256 -9.79 9.32 15.82
CA ILE A 256 -8.72 9.36 14.80
C ILE A 256 -8.86 10.62 13.93
N PHE A 257 -10.10 11.07 13.69
CA PHE A 257 -10.43 12.19 12.82
C PHE A 257 -10.62 13.51 13.57
N SER A 258 -10.17 13.59 14.82
CA SER A 258 -10.09 14.84 15.58
C SER A 258 -8.86 15.69 15.20
N ASP A 259 -7.93 15.15 14.43
CA ASP A 259 -6.80 15.89 13.87
C ASP A 259 -7.28 16.76 12.69
N LYS A 260 -7.20 18.09 12.86
CA LYS A 260 -7.63 19.06 11.85
C LYS A 260 -6.83 18.96 10.54
N GLU A 261 -5.51 18.76 10.64
CA GLU A 261 -4.64 18.67 9.47
C GLU A 261 -4.96 17.43 8.63
N LEU A 262 -5.27 16.30 9.26
CA LEU A 262 -5.76 15.09 8.60
C LEU A 262 -7.02 15.38 7.77
N ILE A 263 -7.98 16.11 8.36
CA ILE A 263 -9.23 16.49 7.69
C ILE A 263 -8.99 17.45 6.53
N ASP A 264 -8.14 18.47 6.72
CA ASP A 264 -7.81 19.44 5.68
C ASP A 264 -7.15 18.76 4.47
N LEU A 265 -6.11 17.95 4.71
CA LEU A 265 -5.41 17.18 3.67
C LEU A 265 -6.37 16.18 2.98
N SER A 266 -7.26 15.53 3.73
CA SER A 266 -8.29 14.66 3.15
C SER A 266 -9.29 15.44 2.31
N SER A 267 -9.66 16.66 2.70
CA SER A 267 -10.58 17.52 1.95
C SER A 267 -9.99 17.92 0.61
N GLU A 268 -8.69 18.19 0.55
CA GLU A 268 -8.01 18.53 -0.69
C GLU A 268 -7.93 17.34 -1.66
N ILE A 269 -7.59 16.14 -1.15
CA ILE A 269 -7.41 14.95 -2.00
C ILE A 269 -8.76 14.27 -2.34
N TYR A 270 -9.71 14.29 -1.41
CA TYR A 270 -10.97 13.54 -1.46
C TYR A 270 -12.20 14.39 -1.06
N PRO A 271 -12.45 15.56 -1.66
CA PRO A 271 -13.42 16.55 -1.17
C PRO A 271 -14.83 15.98 -0.97
N LYS A 272 -15.32 15.19 -1.93
CA LYS A 272 -16.66 14.56 -1.84
C LYS A 272 -16.76 13.52 -0.73
N MET A 273 -15.71 12.71 -0.53
CA MET A 273 -15.69 11.69 0.52
C MET A 273 -15.60 12.36 1.89
N THR A 274 -14.67 13.30 2.05
CA THR A 274 -14.46 14.01 3.32
C THR A 274 -15.73 14.74 3.77
N LYS A 275 -16.37 15.49 2.86
CA LYS A 275 -17.65 16.15 3.16
C LYS A 275 -18.75 15.17 3.59
N LYS A 276 -18.85 14.02 2.91
CA LYS A 276 -19.81 12.96 3.25
C LYS A 276 -19.55 12.44 4.67
N VAL A 277 -18.30 12.08 4.96
CA VAL A 277 -17.92 11.46 6.24
C VAL A 277 -18.08 12.43 7.41
N ILE A 278 -17.64 13.69 7.27
CA ILE A 278 -17.82 14.71 8.32
C ILE A 278 -19.29 14.84 8.71
N LYS A 279 -20.17 14.93 7.70
CA LYS A 279 -21.62 15.04 7.91
C LYS A 279 -22.19 13.80 8.60
N GLU A 280 -21.90 12.62 8.08
CA GLU A 280 -22.50 11.36 8.55
C GLU A 280 -21.94 10.89 9.91
N MET A 281 -20.64 11.07 10.17
CA MET A 281 -20.02 10.73 11.46
C MET A 281 -20.10 11.85 12.52
N ARG A 282 -20.73 12.99 12.18
CA ARG A 282 -20.83 14.17 13.04
C ARG A 282 -19.47 14.55 13.63
N LEU A 283 -18.45 14.64 12.77
CA LEU A 283 -17.11 15.02 13.20
C LEU A 283 -17.12 16.51 13.56
N LEU A 284 -16.55 16.83 14.72
CA LEU A 284 -16.28 18.22 15.10
C LEU A 284 -15.04 18.64 14.30
N CYS A 285 -15.25 19.35 13.21
CA CYS A 285 -14.19 19.87 12.33
C CYS A 285 -14.13 21.39 12.43
#